data_AF-A0A1W9UBC3-F1
#
_entry.id   AF-A0A1W9UBC3-F1
#
_cell.length_a   1.000
_cell.length_b   1.000
_cell.length_c   1.000
_cell.angle_alpha   90.00
_cell.angle_beta   90.00
_cell.angle_gamma   90.00
#
_symmetry.space_group_name_H-M   'P 1'
#
loop_
_entity.id
_entity.type
_entity.pdbx_description
1 polymer ?
#
loop_
_entity_poly.entity_id
_entity_poly.type
_entity_poly.pdbx_seq_one_letter_code
_entity_poly.pdbx_strand_id
1 'polypeptide(L)'
;MITKEQVLKVLSRVMDPELGRNIVELGMMKDLSIKGGQVSFTLALTTPACPLRDRMSDQAREALLALDGVQEVEIKFGELTSKEKAGIMPDKPQQKEGVAEGLNDIKKVIAVMSGKGGVGKSLISGLLAVALRRQGYKVGVLDADITGPSIPR
;
A
#
# COMPACT_ATOMS: atom_id res chain seq x y z
N MET A 1 -17.85 -33.39 2.48
CA MET A 1 -17.68 -32.50 1.31
C MET A 1 -17.42 -31.11 1.84
N ILE A 2 -16.37 -30.45 1.35
CA ILE A 2 -16.04 -29.07 1.75
C ILE A 2 -17.01 -28.10 1.08
N THR A 3 -17.62 -27.23 1.88
CA THR A 3 -18.49 -26.18 1.34
C THR A 3 -17.76 -24.85 1.19
N LYS A 4 -18.29 -24.01 0.32
CA LYS A 4 -17.76 -22.65 0.11
C LYS A 4 -17.82 -21.81 1.38
N GLU A 5 -18.85 -21.97 2.22
CA GLU A 5 -18.94 -21.22 3.48
C GLU A 5 -17.84 -21.62 4.47
N GLN A 6 -17.47 -22.90 4.52
CA GLN A 6 -16.40 -23.37 5.40
C GLN A 6 -15.05 -22.76 5.00
N VAL A 7 -14.75 -22.73 3.70
CA VAL A 7 -13.53 -22.11 3.16
C VAL A 7 -13.51 -20.60 3.46
N LEU A 8 -14.62 -19.90 3.23
CA LEU A 8 -14.73 -18.47 3.53
C LEU A 8 -14.51 -18.16 5.01
N LYS A 9 -15.08 -18.96 5.91
CA LYS A 9 -14.95 -18.79 7.37
C LYS A 9 -13.52 -19.02 7.87
N VAL A 10 -12.77 -19.88 7.21
CA VAL A 10 -11.36 -20.13 7.53
C VAL A 10 -10.49 -18.99 6.98
N LEU A 11 -10.70 -18.61 5.72
CA LEU A 11 -9.95 -17.52 5.10
C LEU A 11 -10.24 -16.16 5.72
N SER A 12 -11.40 -15.94 6.34
CA SER A 12 -11.70 -14.71 7.09
C SER A 12 -10.85 -14.54 8.35
N ARG A 13 -10.08 -15.55 8.77
CA ARG A 13 -9.09 -15.43 9.85
C ARG A 13 -7.74 -14.91 9.37
N VAL A 14 -7.49 -14.93 8.06
CA VAL A 14 -6.26 -14.42 7.48
C VAL A 14 -6.41 -12.90 7.35
N MET A 15 -5.53 -12.19 8.05
CA MET A 15 -5.54 -10.74 8.16
C MET A 15 -4.52 -10.15 7.20
N ASP A 16 -4.90 -9.07 6.52
CA ASP A 16 -3.96 -8.23 5.82
C ASP A 16 -3.19 -7.36 6.85
N PRO A 17 -1.87 -7.49 6.96
CA PRO A 17 -1.07 -6.78 7.95
C PRO A 17 -0.92 -5.27 7.66
N GLU A 18 -1.16 -4.81 6.43
CA GLU A 18 -1.13 -3.39 6.07
C GLU A 18 -2.46 -2.70 6.42
N LEU A 19 -3.57 -3.39 6.15
CA LEU A 19 -4.93 -2.85 6.27
C LEU A 19 -5.63 -3.22 7.58
N GLY A 20 -5.10 -4.20 8.32
CA GLY A 20 -5.66 -4.65 9.59
C GLY A 20 -7.07 -5.24 9.47
N ARG A 21 -7.45 -5.72 8.28
CA ARG A 21 -8.76 -6.29 7.96
C ARG A 21 -8.60 -7.65 7.28
N ASN A 22 -9.65 -8.46 7.27
CA ASN A 22 -9.55 -9.81 6.71
C ASN A 22 -9.60 -9.82 5.18
N ILE A 23 -8.94 -10.79 4.55
CA ILE A 23 -8.82 -10.87 3.09
C ILE A 23 -10.17 -11.08 2.36
N VAL A 24 -11.20 -11.53 3.08
CA VAL A 24 -12.53 -11.82 2.52
C VAL A 24 -13.38 -10.55 2.44
N GLU A 25 -13.43 -9.76 3.50
CA GLU A 25 -14.08 -8.45 3.59
C GLU A 25 -13.44 -7.44 2.67
N LEU A 26 -12.10 -7.51 2.53
CA LEU A 26 -11.37 -6.68 1.60
C LEU A 26 -11.59 -7.07 0.14
N GLY A 27 -12.38 -8.11 -0.18
CA GLY A 27 -12.58 -8.54 -1.57
C GLY A 27 -11.29 -8.91 -2.31
N MET A 28 -10.23 -9.22 -1.54
CA MET A 28 -8.92 -9.58 -2.08
C MET A 28 -8.91 -11.03 -2.58
N MET A 29 -9.89 -11.84 -2.19
CA MET A 29 -10.05 -13.20 -2.67
C MET A 29 -11.03 -13.25 -3.86
N LYS A 30 -10.56 -13.76 -5.00
CA LYS A 30 -11.32 -13.90 -6.24
C LYS A 30 -11.23 -15.34 -6.77
N ASP A 31 -12.16 -15.70 -7.66
CA ASP A 31 -12.14 -16.95 -8.42
C ASP A 31 -12.03 -18.23 -7.57
N LEU A 32 -12.69 -18.28 -6.40
CA LEU A 32 -12.69 -19.46 -5.55
C LEU A 32 -13.35 -20.67 -6.25
N SER A 33 -12.57 -21.73 -6.47
CA SER A 33 -13.00 -23.01 -7.03
C SER A 33 -12.56 -24.15 -6.13
N ILE A 34 -13.51 -25.04 -5.82
CA ILE A 34 -13.32 -26.22 -4.96
C ILE A 34 -13.63 -27.46 -5.81
N LYS A 35 -12.64 -28.32 -6.03
CA LYS A 35 -12.79 -29.55 -6.83
C LYS A 35 -12.13 -30.72 -6.13
N GLY A 36 -12.91 -31.72 -5.72
CA GLY A 36 -12.36 -33.01 -5.25
C GLY A 36 -11.37 -32.92 -4.08
N GLY A 37 -11.45 -31.90 -3.23
CA GLY A 37 -10.51 -31.66 -2.13
C GLY A 37 -9.36 -30.70 -2.47
N GLN A 38 -9.28 -30.20 -3.69
CA GLN A 38 -8.40 -29.11 -4.09
C GLN A 38 -9.14 -27.76 -3.98
N VAL A 39 -8.51 -26.78 -3.32
CA VAL A 39 -9.02 -25.41 -3.19
C VAL A 39 -8.12 -24.48 -3.99
N SER A 40 -8.69 -23.75 -4.93
CA SER A 40 -7.98 -22.80 -5.79
C SER A 40 -8.62 -21.42 -5.69
N PHE A 41 -7.82 -20.36 -5.53
CA PHE A 41 -8.30 -18.98 -5.54
C PHE A 41 -7.21 -17.99 -5.96
N THR A 42 -7.64 -16.80 -6.38
CA THR A 42 -6.77 -15.67 -6.68
C THR A 42 -6.73 -14.71 -5.48
N LEU A 43 -5.54 -14.42 -4.97
CA LEU A 43 -5.29 -13.39 -3.97
C LEU A 43 -4.82 -12.10 -4.68
N ALA A 44 -5.70 -11.12 -4.74
CA ALA A 44 -5.46 -9.79 -5.30
C ALA A 44 -4.81 -8.88 -4.26
N LEU A 45 -3.59 -8.43 -4.53
CA LEU A 45 -2.79 -7.61 -3.61
C LEU A 45 -2.88 -6.12 -3.93
N THR A 46 -2.60 -5.28 -2.92
CA THR A 46 -2.49 -3.82 -3.05
C THR A 46 -1.27 -3.42 -3.89
N THR A 47 -0.16 -4.16 -3.78
CA THR A 47 1.07 -3.94 -4.55
C THR A 47 1.74 -5.25 -4.98
N PRO A 48 2.38 -5.30 -6.17
CA PRO A 48 3.05 -6.50 -6.66
C PRO A 48 4.29 -6.89 -5.84
N ALA A 49 4.96 -5.93 -5.21
CA ALA A 49 6.24 -6.15 -4.53
C ALA A 49 6.11 -6.36 -3.01
N CYS A 50 4.92 -6.67 -2.50
CA CYS A 50 4.74 -6.80 -1.06
C CYS A 50 5.39 -8.11 -0.55
N PRO A 51 6.45 -8.05 0.30
CA PRO A 51 7.07 -9.23 0.89
C PRO A 51 6.12 -9.98 1.86
N LEU A 52 4.99 -9.35 2.19
CA LEU A 52 3.96 -9.92 3.05
C LEU A 52 3.05 -10.90 2.28
N ARG A 53 3.16 -10.95 0.95
CA ARG A 53 2.47 -11.93 0.09
C ARG A 53 2.67 -13.36 0.59
N ASP A 54 3.93 -13.74 0.77
CA ASP A 54 4.31 -15.12 1.10
C ASP A 54 3.72 -15.51 2.45
N ARG A 55 3.77 -14.58 3.42
CA ARG A 55 3.17 -14.76 4.74
C ARG A 55 1.66 -14.98 4.68
N MET A 56 0.94 -14.20 3.87
CA MET A 56 -0.51 -14.34 3.71
C MET A 56 -0.88 -15.64 3.00
N SER A 57 -0.11 -16.04 1.97
CA SER A 57 -0.33 -17.32 1.31
C SER A 57 -0.04 -18.50 2.22
N ASP A 58 1.02 -18.42 3.04
CA ASP A 58 1.38 -19.49 3.98
C ASP A 58 0.29 -19.66 5.05
N GLN A 59 -0.17 -18.55 5.65
CA GLN A 59 -1.26 -18.56 6.61
C GLN A 59 -2.56 -19.09 6.00
N ALA A 60 -2.90 -18.67 4.78
CA ALA A 60 -4.09 -19.17 4.09
C ALA A 60 -3.97 -20.67 3.77
N ARG A 61 -2.78 -21.13 3.33
CA ARG A 61 -2.51 -22.54 3.03
C ARG A 61 -2.61 -23.40 4.30
N GLU A 62 -1.96 -22.98 5.38
CA GLU A 62 -2.01 -23.66 6.68
C GLU A 62 -3.45 -23.76 7.21
N ALA A 63 -4.18 -22.65 7.18
CA ALA A 63 -5.56 -22.60 7.64
C ALA A 63 -6.49 -23.51 6.82
N LEU A 64 -6.30 -23.57 5.49
CA LEU A 64 -7.09 -24.42 4.61
C LEU A 64 -6.72 -25.90 4.71
N LEU A 65 -5.43 -26.24 4.86
CA LEU A 65 -4.98 -27.63 5.04
C LEU A 65 -5.46 -28.24 6.36
N ALA A 66 -5.77 -27.41 7.36
CA ALA A 66 -6.37 -27.87 8.61
C ALA A 66 -7.85 -28.28 8.48
N LEU A 67 -8.50 -28.06 7.33
CA LEU A 67 -9.87 -28.51 7.08
C LEU A 67 -9.88 -29.97 6.61
N ASP A 68 -10.72 -30.78 7.24
CA ASP A 68 -10.95 -32.17 6.84
C ASP A 68 -11.47 -32.26 5.40
N GLY A 69 -10.63 -32.82 4.53
CA GLY A 69 -10.91 -33.04 3.10
C GLY A 69 -10.15 -32.11 2.15
N VAL A 70 -9.36 -31.15 2.63
CA VAL A 70 -8.46 -30.36 1.76
C VAL A 70 -7.16 -31.12 1.58
N GLN A 71 -6.87 -31.52 0.36
CA GLN A 71 -5.63 -32.24 0.01
C GLN A 71 -4.59 -31.29 -0.58
N GLU A 72 -5.05 -30.26 -1.30
CA GLU A 72 -4.17 -29.35 -2.01
C GLU A 72 -4.78 -27.94 -2.06
N VAL A 73 -3.91 -26.94 -1.98
CA VAL A 73 -4.26 -25.52 -2.07
C VAL A 73 -3.41 -24.86 -3.14
N GLU A 74 -4.06 -24.25 -4.12
CA GLU A 74 -3.42 -23.46 -5.18
C GLU A 74 -3.81 -21.98 -5.00
N ILE A 75 -2.81 -21.12 -4.83
CA ILE A 75 -3.01 -19.67 -4.65
C ILE A 75 -2.38 -18.96 -5.86
N LYS A 76 -3.21 -18.29 -6.64
CA LYS A 76 -2.76 -17.41 -7.73
C LYS A 76 -2.67 -15.99 -7.20
N PHE A 77 -1.72 -15.21 -7.69
CA PHE A 77 -1.59 -13.82 -7.28
C PHE A 77 -2.07 -12.90 -8.39
N GLY A 78 -2.88 -11.92 -8.01
CA GLY A 78 -3.34 -10.84 -8.88
C GLY A 78 -3.09 -9.48 -8.25
N GLU A 79 -3.42 -8.43 -8.98
CA GLU A 79 -3.44 -7.07 -8.46
C GLU A 79 -4.88 -6.59 -8.32
N LEU A 80 -5.15 -5.84 -7.24
CA LEU A 80 -6.38 -5.07 -7.12
C LEU A 80 -6.42 -4.00 -8.21
N THR A 81 -7.59 -3.77 -8.80
CA THR A 81 -7.79 -2.64 -9.73
C THR A 81 -7.81 -1.32 -8.97
N SER A 82 -7.53 -0.20 -9.65
CA SER A 82 -7.52 1.13 -9.02
C SER A 82 -8.85 1.51 -8.34
N LYS A 83 -9.98 1.01 -8.86
CA LYS A 83 -11.31 1.22 -8.26
C LYS A 83 -11.49 0.43 -6.95
N GLU A 84 -10.96 -0.79 -6.89
CA GLU A 84 -11.07 -1.65 -5.71
C GLU A 84 -10.15 -1.14 -4.59
N LYS A 85 -8.92 -0.70 -4.94
CA LYS A 85 -8.01 -0.05 -3.98
C LYS A 85 -8.68 1.14 -3.28
N ALA A 86 -9.45 1.94 -4.01
CA ALA A 86 -10.16 3.10 -3.44
C ALA A 86 -11.27 2.73 -2.42
N GLY A 87 -11.87 1.54 -2.49
CA GLY A 87 -12.92 1.11 -1.56
C GLY A 87 -12.42 0.36 -0.32
N ILE A 88 -11.16 -0.09 -0.35
CA ILE A 88 -10.56 -1.01 0.63
C ILE A 88 -9.53 -0.31 1.50
N MET A 89 -8.76 0.60 0.90
CA MET A 89 -7.81 1.40 1.66
C MET A 89 -8.63 2.29 2.60
N PRO A 90 -8.40 2.23 3.93
CA PRO A 90 -8.92 3.28 4.78
C PRO A 90 -8.43 4.59 4.18
N ASP A 91 -9.29 5.62 4.16
CA ASP A 91 -8.80 6.99 4.02
C ASP A 91 -7.54 7.06 4.88
N LYS A 92 -6.37 7.22 4.24
CA LYS A 92 -5.26 7.85 4.95
C LYS A 92 -5.92 8.99 5.68
N PRO A 93 -5.77 9.15 7.01
CA PRO A 93 -6.42 10.24 7.72
C PRO A 93 -6.24 11.46 6.84
N GLN A 94 -7.35 11.96 6.30
CA GLN A 94 -7.33 13.13 5.46
C GLN A 94 -6.69 14.17 6.38
N GLN A 95 -5.39 14.37 6.21
CA GLN A 95 -4.73 15.58 6.62
C GLN A 95 -5.47 16.61 5.80
N LYS A 96 -6.56 17.14 6.38
CA LYS A 96 -7.53 18.07 5.79
C LYS A 96 -7.02 18.49 4.43
N GLU A 97 -7.46 17.78 3.39
CA GLU A 97 -6.94 17.93 2.03
C GLU A 97 -6.92 19.42 1.74
N GLY A 98 -5.72 19.99 1.79
CA GLY A 98 -5.56 21.40 1.58
C GLY A 98 -6.04 21.67 0.17
N VAL A 99 -6.68 22.82 -0.05
CA VAL A 99 -7.13 23.32 -1.37
C VAL A 99 -6.03 23.25 -2.46
N ALA A 100 -4.78 23.01 -2.06
CA ALA A 100 -3.61 22.81 -2.90
C ALA A 100 -3.49 21.43 -3.58
N GLU A 101 -4.14 20.35 -3.12
CA GLU A 101 -3.94 19.01 -3.75
C GLU A 101 -4.54 18.93 -5.16
N GLY A 102 -5.65 19.61 -5.41
CA GLY A 102 -6.20 19.77 -6.78
C GLY A 102 -5.38 20.71 -7.67
N LEU A 103 -4.41 21.44 -7.11
CA LEU A 103 -3.55 22.41 -7.80
C LEU A 103 -2.09 21.93 -7.92
N ASN A 104 -1.72 20.86 -7.22
CA ASN A 104 -0.34 20.38 -7.11
C ASN A 104 0.00 19.36 -8.20
N ASP A 105 0.23 19.82 -9.44
CA ASP A 105 0.85 19.02 -10.51
C ASP A 105 2.39 18.98 -10.36
N ILE A 106 2.88 18.46 -9.23
CA ILE A 106 4.32 18.34 -8.94
C ILE A 106 4.76 16.90 -9.22
N LYS A 107 5.47 16.70 -10.34
CA LYS A 107 5.95 15.36 -10.75
C LYS A 107 7.11 14.82 -9.91
N LYS A 108 7.94 15.69 -9.35
CA LYS A 108 9.18 15.35 -8.64
C LYS A 108 9.42 16.35 -7.49
N VAL A 109 9.82 15.83 -6.33
CA VAL A 109 10.20 16.62 -5.15
C VAL A 109 11.65 16.29 -4.82
N ILE A 110 12.48 17.32 -4.63
CA ILE A 110 13.88 17.20 -4.22
C ILE A 110 14.03 17.91 -2.88
N ALA A 111 14.35 17.15 -1.84
CA ALA A 111 14.59 17.69 -0.51
C ALA A 111 16.06 18.09 -0.35
N VAL A 112 16.30 19.34 0.08
CA VAL A 112 17.64 19.84 0.43
C VAL A 112 17.60 20.22 1.91
N MET A 113 18.33 19.48 2.74
CA MET A 113 18.29 19.60 4.21
C MET A 113 19.70 19.76 4.78
N SER A 114 19.80 20.49 5.90
CA SER A 114 21.00 20.60 6.72
C SER A 114 20.64 20.54 8.21
N GLY A 115 21.47 19.85 9.00
CA GLY A 115 21.37 19.86 10.47
C GLY A 115 22.09 21.04 11.15
N LYS A 116 22.71 21.95 10.38
CA LYS A 116 23.48 23.10 10.89
C LYS A 116 23.19 24.37 10.09
N GLY A 117 23.19 25.52 10.78
CA GLY A 117 23.06 26.84 10.14
C GLY A 117 24.31 27.20 9.33
N GLY A 118 24.14 27.95 8.24
CA GLY A 118 25.26 28.53 7.48
C GLY A 118 25.97 27.59 6.49
N VAL A 119 25.56 26.33 6.34
CA VAL A 119 26.23 25.38 5.43
C VAL A 119 25.91 25.56 3.94
N GLY A 120 25.08 26.56 3.59
CA GLY A 120 24.67 26.81 2.21
C GLY A 120 23.46 26.03 1.71
N LYS A 121 22.58 25.48 2.60
CA LYS A 121 21.29 24.84 2.22
C LYS A 121 20.55 25.68 1.16
N SER A 122 20.28 26.95 1.47
CA SER A 122 19.53 27.85 0.60
C SER A 122 20.27 28.19 -0.70
N LEU A 123 21.60 28.26 -0.65
CA LEU A 123 22.42 28.50 -1.85
C LEU A 123 22.30 27.33 -2.83
N ILE A 124 22.47 26.10 -2.36
CA ILE A 124 22.34 24.89 -3.19
C ILE A 124 20.91 24.74 -3.71
N SER A 125 19.89 24.94 -2.86
CA SER A 125 18.48 24.90 -3.30
C SER A 125 18.21 25.89 -4.44
N GLY A 126 18.69 27.13 -4.31
CA GLY A 126 18.54 28.16 -5.33
C GLY A 126 19.28 27.82 -6.63
N LEU A 127 20.55 27.40 -6.54
CA LEU A 127 21.35 27.04 -7.71
C LEU A 127 20.75 25.84 -8.46
N LEU A 128 20.27 24.83 -7.72
CA LEU A 128 19.60 23.67 -8.30
C LEU A 128 18.31 24.08 -9.04
N ALA A 129 17.49 24.95 -8.43
CA ALA A 129 16.26 25.43 -9.04
C ALA A 129 16.52 26.22 -10.32
N VAL A 130 17.54 27.10 -10.33
CA VAL A 130 17.96 27.86 -11.51
C VAL A 130 18.46 26.92 -12.61
N ALA A 131 19.29 25.93 -12.27
CA ALA A 131 19.80 24.96 -13.24
C ALA A 131 18.67 24.16 -13.90
N LEU A 132 17.73 23.63 -13.11
CA LEU A 132 16.57 22.91 -13.62
C LEU A 132 15.65 23.80 -14.47
N ARG A 133 15.46 25.07 -14.06
CA ARG A 133 14.67 26.01 -14.86
C ARG A 133 15.33 26.31 -16.21
N ARG A 134 16.66 26.44 -16.26
CA ARG A 134 17.44 26.64 -17.50
C ARG A 134 17.37 25.42 -18.43
N GLN A 135 17.13 24.22 -17.90
CA GLN A 135 16.89 23.00 -18.69
C GLN A 135 15.44 22.86 -19.16
N GLY A 136 14.57 23.84 -18.89
CA GLY A 136 13.19 23.88 -19.39
C GLY A 136 12.15 23.25 -18.46
N TYR A 137 12.51 22.83 -17.25
CA TYR A 137 11.55 22.27 -16.30
C TYR A 137 10.69 23.37 -15.64
N LYS A 138 9.45 23.00 -15.28
CA LYS A 138 8.64 23.79 -14.33
C LYS A 138 9.16 23.50 -12.93
N VAL A 139 9.67 24.54 -12.26
CA VAL A 139 10.34 24.42 -10.97
C VAL A 139 9.71 25.41 -10.00
N GLY A 140 9.45 24.95 -8.78
CA GLY A 140 9.10 25.78 -7.63
C GLY A 140 10.11 25.54 -6.51
N VAL A 141 10.28 26.53 -5.63
CA VAL A 141 11.08 26.42 -4.40
C VAL A 141 10.14 26.63 -3.22
N LEU A 142 10.19 25.72 -2.26
CA LEU A 142 9.49 25.81 -0.99
C LEU A 142 10.53 25.78 0.12
N ASP A 143 10.54 26.78 0.99
CA ASP A 143 11.30 26.71 2.23
C ASP A 143 10.40 26.12 3.31
N ALA A 144 10.88 25.06 3.95
CA ALA A 144 10.15 24.34 4.98
C ALA A 144 11.07 24.17 6.19
N ASP A 145 10.73 24.87 7.27
CA ASP A 145 11.43 24.77 8.56
C ASP A 145 10.82 23.64 9.37
N ILE A 146 11.44 22.45 9.27
CA ILE A 146 10.93 21.22 9.91
C ILE A 146 11.42 21.08 11.37
N THR A 147 12.45 21.82 11.79
CA THR A 147 13.17 21.58 13.06
C THR A 147 12.80 22.52 14.22
N GLY A 148 11.59 23.08 14.25
CA GLY A 148 11.06 23.76 15.44
C GLY A 148 10.19 22.81 16.29
N PRO A 149 10.28 22.79 17.63
CA PRO A 149 9.31 22.04 18.42
C PRO A 149 7.92 22.65 18.22
N SER A 150 6.94 21.87 17.76
CA SER A 150 5.58 22.37 17.53
C SER A 150 4.82 22.70 18.83
N ILE A 151 5.33 22.28 19.99
CA ILE A 151 4.86 22.66 21.33
C ILE A 151 6.10 22.74 22.25
N PRO A 152 6.44 23.90 22.85
CA PRO A 152 7.46 23.96 23.90
C PRO A 152 6.93 23.25 25.17
N ARG A 153 7.78 22.44 25.82
CA ARG A 153 7.53 21.96 27.19
C ARG A 153 7.97 23.01 28.20
#